data_AF-A0A9Q0FEW4-F1
#
_entry.id   AF-A0A9Q0FEW4-F1
#
_cell.length_a   1.000
_cell.length_b   1.000
_cell.length_c   1.000
_cell.angle_alpha   90.00
_cell.angle_beta   90.00
_cell.angle_gamma   90.00
#
_symmetry.space_group_name_H-M   'P 1'
#
loop_
_entity.id
_entity.type
_entity.pdbx_description
1 polymer ?
#
loop_
_entity_poly.entity_id
_entity_poly.type
_entity_poly.pdbx_seq_one_letter_code
_entity_poly.pdbx_strand_id
1 'polypeptide(L)' 'MWKKPPPAGKKKVNCGDEGGKRIIRKRKQQGTVKRQLPKEFKCLICKNVLTNPLTTPCAHNFCKACLEGAKT' A
#
# COMPACT_ATOMS: atom_id res chain seq x y z
N MET A 1 18.52 19.07 13.11
CA MET A 1 18.05 18.46 11.84
C MET A 1 17.27 17.19 12.13
N TRP A 2 15.95 17.22 12.07
CA TRP A 2 15.10 16.03 12.29
C TRP A 2 15.03 15.19 11.01
N LYS A 3 15.80 14.09 10.93
CA LYS A 3 15.60 13.04 9.91
C LYS A 3 14.90 11.87 10.59
N LYS A 4 13.60 11.66 10.35
CA LYS A 4 12.93 10.43 10.79
C LYS A 4 13.61 9.27 10.06
N PRO A 5 14.15 8.26 10.76
CA PRO A 5 14.67 7.07 10.08
C PRO A 5 13.53 6.36 9.35
N PRO A 6 13.81 5.70 8.20
CA PRO A 6 12.79 4.98 7.45
C PRO A 6 12.18 3.87 8.32
N PRO A 7 10.86 3.62 8.23
CA PRO A 7 10.22 2.57 9.01
C PRO A 7 10.83 1.22 8.63
N ALA A 8 11.27 0.47 9.64
CA ALA A 8 11.94 -0.81 9.47
C ALA A 8 11.17 -1.71 8.49
N GLY A 9 11.77 -1.92 7.31
CA GLY A 9 11.27 -2.89 6.34
C GLY A 9 11.28 -4.27 6.99
N LYS A 10 10.13 -4.95 6.97
CA LYS A 10 9.93 -6.28 7.56
C LYS A 10 10.96 -7.27 6.98
N LYS A 11 12.05 -7.48 7.69
CA LYS A 11 13.08 -8.47 7.35
C LYS A 11 12.51 -9.86 7.65
N LYS A 12 12.42 -10.74 6.66
CA LYS A 12 12.27 -12.18 6.89
C LYS A 12 13.65 -12.81 6.84
N VAL A 13 14.18 -13.15 8.00
CA VAL A 13 15.35 -14.04 8.11
C VAL A 13 14.87 -15.47 8.02
N ASN A 14 15.57 -16.31 7.26
CA ASN A 14 15.40 -17.76 7.29
C ASN A 14 16.81 -18.34 7.51
N CYS A 15 17.03 -18.91 8.68
CA CYS A 15 18.19 -19.75 9.00
C CYS A 15 17.67 -21.21 9.04
N GLY A 16 18.47 -22.16 8.56
CA GLY A 16 18.06 -23.52 8.17
C GLY A 16 17.45 -24.40 9.27
N ASP A 17 16.69 -25.40 8.80
CA ASP A 17 15.87 -26.39 9.49
C ASP A 17 16.70 -27.62 9.93
N GLU A 18 16.43 -28.14 11.13
CA GLU A 18 16.62 -29.58 11.44
C GLU A 18 15.42 -30.13 12.23
N GLY A 19 14.62 -30.96 11.55
CA GLY A 19 13.96 -32.15 12.11
C GLY A 19 12.64 -31.97 12.88
N GLY A 20 11.49 -32.30 12.27
CA GLY A 20 10.26 -32.59 13.02
C GLY A 20 8.95 -32.69 12.21
N LYS A 21 8.28 -33.85 12.25
CA LYS A 21 7.05 -34.21 11.53
C LYS A 21 5.81 -33.41 12.01
N ARG A 22 5.05 -32.77 11.10
CA ARG A 22 3.59 -32.95 10.84
C ARG A 22 2.91 -31.76 10.13
N ILE A 23 2.26 -32.09 8.99
CA ILE A 23 0.91 -31.73 8.54
C ILE A 23 0.51 -30.23 8.33
N ILE A 24 -0.01 -29.98 7.11
CA ILE A 24 -0.57 -28.75 6.49
C ILE A 24 0.45 -27.70 6.02
N ARG A 25 1.02 -27.95 4.83
CA ARG A 25 1.66 -26.89 4.02
C ARG A 25 0.57 -26.01 3.38
N LYS A 26 0.02 -25.03 4.10
CA LYS A 26 -0.71 -23.92 3.45
C LYS A 26 0.30 -23.15 2.60
N ARG A 27 0.32 -23.44 1.31
CA ARG A 27 1.12 -22.78 0.28
C ARG A 27 0.89 -21.27 0.42
N LYS A 28 1.84 -20.58 1.03
CA LYS A 28 1.80 -19.12 1.20
C LYS A 28 1.86 -18.54 -0.20
N GLN A 29 0.74 -17.96 -0.61
CA GLN A 29 0.54 -17.36 -1.93
C GLN A 29 1.79 -16.55 -2.28
N GLN A 30 2.53 -17.02 -3.29
CA GLN A 30 3.61 -16.26 -3.89
C GLN A 30 2.93 -15.02 -4.46
N GLY A 31 2.94 -13.95 -3.66
CA GLY A 31 2.38 -12.68 -4.04
C GLY A 31 3.11 -12.26 -5.31
N THR A 32 2.35 -12.15 -6.40
CA THR A 32 2.81 -11.41 -7.57
C THR A 32 3.31 -10.07 -7.05
N VAL A 33 4.47 -9.62 -7.52
CA VAL A 33 4.99 -8.31 -7.17
C VAL A 33 4.01 -7.28 -7.75
N LYS A 34 2.94 -6.98 -7.02
CA LYS A 34 1.98 -5.96 -7.41
C LYS A 34 2.78 -4.68 -7.39
N ARG A 35 2.96 -4.07 -8.57
CA ARG A 35 3.54 -2.74 -8.72
C ARG A 35 2.61 -1.78 -7.98
N GLN A 36 2.86 -1.59 -6.69
CA GLN A 36 2.02 -0.76 -5.85
C GLN A 36 2.30 0.69 -6.23
N LEU A 37 1.32 1.32 -6.87
CA LEU A 37 1.37 2.76 -7.10
C LEU A 37 1.52 3.47 -5.74
N PRO A 38 2.41 4.49 -5.62
CA PRO A 38 2.56 5.26 -4.40
C PRO A 38 1.21 5.83 -3.96
N LYS A 39 1.02 5.93 -2.64
CA LYS A 39 -0.26 6.35 -2.05
C LYS A 39 -0.66 7.76 -2.46
N GLU A 40 0.31 8.61 -2.78
CA GLU A 40 0.12 9.99 -3.24
C GLU A 40 -0.60 10.10 -4.61
N PHE A 41 -0.60 9.03 -5.42
CA PHE A 41 -1.26 8.98 -6.73
C PHE A 41 -2.62 8.28 -6.71
N LYS A 42 -3.20 8.06 -5.52
CA LYS A 42 -4.51 7.43 -5.34
C LYS A 42 -5.52 8.41 -4.80
N CYS A 43 -6.74 8.34 -5.33
CA CYS A 43 -7.87 9.08 -4.79
C CYS A 43 -8.29 8.50 -3.44
N LEU A 44 -8.48 9.35 -2.42
CA LEU A 44 -8.93 8.88 -1.10
C LEU A 44 -10.41 8.44 -1.05
N ILE A 45 -11.20 8.83 -2.05
CA ILE A 45 -12.61 8.45 -2.17
C ILE A 45 -12.72 7.10 -2.90
N CYS A 46 -12.27 7.02 -4.16
CA CYS A 46 -12.44 5.81 -4.97
C CYS A 46 -11.28 4.81 -4.88
N LYS A 47 -10.17 5.14 -4.21
CA LYS A 47 -8.98 4.28 -4.01
C LYS A 47 -8.26 3.81 -5.30
N ASN A 48 -8.69 4.33 -6.45
CA ASN A 48 -8.07 4.11 -7.75
C ASN A 48 -7.02 5.19 -8.08
N VAL A 49 -6.33 5.02 -9.20
CA VAL A 49 -5.45 6.05 -9.77
C VAL A 49 -6.24 7.33 -9.98
N LEU A 50 -5.63 8.47 -9.65
CA LEU A 50 -6.26 9.77 -9.81
C LEU A 50 -6.59 10.05 -11.28
N THR A 51 -7.86 10.34 -11.56
CA THR A 51 -8.32 10.88 -12.84
C THR A 51 -8.67 12.34 -12.62
N ASN A 52 -7.94 13.25 -13.28
CA ASN A 52 -8.01 14.71 -13.06
C ASN A 52 -7.80 15.06 -11.58
N PRO A 53 -6.56 14.96 -11.07
CA PRO A 53 -6.26 15.15 -9.66
C PRO A 53 -6.57 16.57 -9.19
N LEU A 54 -7.23 16.68 -8.03
CA LEU A 54 -7.41 17.91 -7.29
C LEU A 54 -6.70 17.78 -5.94
N THR A 55 -5.81 18.73 -5.64
CA THR A 55 -5.08 18.81 -4.37
C THR A 55 -5.78 19.82 -3.47
N THR A 56 -6.24 19.38 -2.30
CA THR A 56 -6.82 20.27 -1.29
C THR A 56 -5.72 21.03 -0.53
N PRO A 57 -6.02 22.17 0.13
CA PRO A 57 -5.03 22.88 0.95
C PRO A 57 -4.49 22.04 2.13
N CYS A 58 -5.18 20.96 2.52
CA CYS A 58 -4.69 19.97 3.48
C CYS A 58 -3.81 18.87 2.87
N ALA A 59 -3.34 19.05 1.63
CA ALA A 59 -2.43 18.16 0.90
C ALA A 59 -2.96 16.74 0.64
N HIS A 60 -4.27 16.61 0.41
CA HIS A 60 -4.89 15.35 -0.03
C HIS A 60 -5.31 15.43 -1.50
N ASN A 61 -5.17 14.32 -2.23
CA ASN A 61 -5.50 14.23 -3.66
C ASN A 61 -6.79 13.43 -3.91
N PHE A 62 -7.65 13.96 -4.77
CA PHE A 62 -8.94 13.36 -5.15
C PHE A 62 -9.13 13.42 -6.67
N CYS A 63 -9.98 12.55 -7.23
CA CYS A 63 -10.46 12.74 -8.59
C CYS A 63 -11.44 13.92 -8.62
N LYS A 64 -11.42 14.74 -9.67
CA LYS A 64 -12.38 15.84 -9.87
C LYS A 64 -13.83 15.38 -9.68
N ALA A 65 -14.23 14.31 -10.37
CA ALA A 65 -15.57 13.73 -10.27
C ALA A 65 -15.92 13.24 -8.84
N CYS A 66 -14.95 12.71 -8.09
CA CYS A 66 -15.18 12.27 -6.72
C CYS A 66 -15.37 13.46 -5.76
N LEU A 67 -14.67 14.57 -5.98
CA LEU A 67 -14.81 15.76 -5.15
C LEU A 67 -16.08 16.56 -5.47
N GLU A 68 -16.48 16.60 -6.74
CA GLU A 68 -17.71 17.25 -7.20
C GLU A 68 -18.96 16.45 -6.83
N GLY A 69 -18.92 15.11 -6.94
CA GLY A 69 -20.05 14.24 -6.60
C GLY A 69 -20.30 14.05 -5.10
N ALA A 70 -19.41 14.53 -4.23
CA ALA A 70 -19.59 14.48 -2.76
C ALA A 70 -20.37 15.69 -2.20
N LYS A 71 -20.72 16.68 -3.04
CA LYS A 71 -21.48 17.88 -2.65
C LYS A 71 -22.98 17.75 -2.93
N THR A 72 -23.61 16.72 -2.37
CA THR A 72 -25.08 16.58 -2.34
C THR A 72 -25.57 16.53 -0.92
#